data_AF-A0A494YYS4-F1
#
_entry.id   AF-A0A494YYS4-F1
#
_cell.length_a   1.000
_cell.length_b   1.000
_cell.length_c   1.000
_cell.angle_alpha   90.00
_cell.angle_beta   90.00
_cell.angle_gamma   90.00
#
_symmetry.space_group_name_H-M   'P 1'
#
loop_
_entity.id
_entity.type
_entity.pdbx_description
1 polymer ?
#
loop_
_entity_poly.entity_id
_entity_poly.type
_entity_poly.pdbx_seq_one_letter_code
_entity_poly.pdbx_strand_id
1 'polypeptide(L)'
;MMSNIDIHYIRGLRKGEIIPNDIYFNKTLLIKAGTKIDDTILRNLKSWGITKLNSLYIKTEKDENNKNEELIQPFETAVKKKEKIYYSKELFDIKKLFFESLQNVVSEARYGLILNSDTKISWLENLFISSLLNTDIAIALYNLKNKDPYSYYHTFDVFLLGSLLAEKCGIRDVRSFAMGCLLHDIGKLDIDNELLHKEGALSKAEFDEIQKHTLYGIDFIVKHKIIGPFLDIVKYHHERLDGTGYPDGLKGEDLTEEVRLLGVIDTYSALTLQRAYREAFPAKKAFELLLSKGNKFDIKYVIKLMELINIYPTSSIVNLSNGKKARIRYVHDNQPYFPILEELGTSKVYQLPLNFSVTISRFVKWDQVVDNSEDDSIDKKEIYWNYFSASVISGNMEEAVNFYNLLTEGLEINNIFIDVIVRLIIDIETKKLEGELSTGEEHDAFIRIKDLLVNNLK
;
A
#
# COMPACT_ATOMS: atom_id res chain seq x y z
N MET A 1 -14.91 -23.23 -6.97
CA MET A 1 -15.60 -23.73 -5.75
C MET A 1 -14.85 -23.21 -4.54
N MET A 2 -15.33 -22.14 -3.89
CA MET A 2 -14.72 -21.64 -2.65
C MET A 2 -15.29 -22.47 -1.49
N SER A 3 -14.44 -23.23 -0.80
CA SER A 3 -14.82 -23.93 0.42
C SER A 3 -15.03 -22.89 1.54
N ASN A 4 -16.24 -22.87 2.10
CA ASN A 4 -16.49 -22.14 3.34
C ASN A 4 -15.66 -22.79 4.45
N ILE A 5 -14.66 -22.05 4.94
CA ILE A 5 -13.85 -22.41 6.10
C ILE A 5 -14.56 -21.82 7.32
N ASP A 6 -14.94 -22.67 8.26
CA ASP A 6 -15.46 -22.22 9.55
C ASP A 6 -14.31 -21.78 10.46
N ILE A 7 -14.50 -20.65 11.13
CA ILE A 7 -13.49 -19.98 11.95
C ILE A 7 -14.02 -19.88 13.38
N HIS A 8 -13.31 -20.50 14.32
CA HIS A 8 -13.65 -20.44 15.75
C HIS A 8 -12.56 -19.71 16.54
N TYR A 9 -12.94 -18.61 17.20
CA TYR A 9 -12.02 -17.81 18.01
C TYR A 9 -11.71 -18.46 19.36
N ILE A 10 -10.45 -18.34 19.79
CA ILE A 10 -9.96 -18.93 21.03
C ILE A 10 -10.25 -17.99 22.19
N ARG A 11 -10.77 -18.52 23.30
CA ARG A 11 -11.05 -17.77 24.53
C ARG A 11 -9.99 -18.05 25.59
N GLY A 12 -9.02 -17.15 25.72
CA GLY A 12 -8.01 -17.22 26.78
C GLY A 12 -6.91 -18.23 26.50
N LEU A 13 -5.65 -17.85 26.77
CA LEU A 13 -4.51 -18.76 26.79
C LEU A 13 -3.83 -18.64 28.14
N ARG A 14 -3.59 -19.77 28.81
CA ARG A 14 -2.93 -19.78 30.14
C ARG A 14 -1.55 -20.39 30.05
N LYS A 15 -0.62 -19.87 30.85
CA LYS A 15 0.70 -20.45 31.02
C LYS A 15 0.56 -21.91 31.49
N GLY A 16 1.28 -22.81 30.82
CA GLY A 16 1.30 -24.25 31.12
C GLY A 16 0.25 -25.06 30.38
N GLU A 17 -0.68 -24.43 29.69
CA GLU A 17 -1.70 -25.09 28.87
C GLU A 17 -1.07 -25.71 27.63
N ILE A 18 -1.52 -26.93 27.27
CA ILE A 18 -1.13 -27.58 26.01
C ILE A 18 -2.25 -27.30 25.01
N ILE A 19 -1.88 -26.72 23.89
CA ILE A 19 -2.84 -26.34 22.86
C ILE A 19 -3.37 -27.59 22.14
N PRO A 20 -4.69 -27.82 22.10
CA PRO A 20 -5.26 -29.02 21.50
C PRO A 20 -5.31 -28.98 19.97
N ASN A 21 -5.36 -27.78 19.37
CA ASN A 21 -5.56 -27.59 17.93
C ASN A 21 -4.63 -26.50 17.40
N ASP A 22 -4.25 -26.59 16.13
CA ASP A 22 -3.47 -25.55 15.45
C ASP A 22 -4.16 -24.18 15.55
N ILE A 23 -3.41 -23.17 16.02
CA ILE A 23 -3.88 -21.80 16.20
C ILE A 23 -3.33 -20.95 15.06
N TYR A 24 -4.24 -20.26 14.40
CA TYR A 24 -3.94 -19.38 13.29
C TYR A 24 -4.18 -17.92 13.67
N PHE A 25 -3.38 -17.04 13.09
CA PHE A 25 -3.56 -15.59 13.08
C PHE A 25 -3.46 -15.14 11.62
N ASN A 26 -4.49 -14.47 11.10
CA ASN A 26 -4.56 -14.01 9.69
C ASN A 26 -4.11 -15.07 8.67
N LYS A 27 -4.63 -16.29 8.77
CA LYS A 27 -4.34 -17.47 7.91
C LYS A 27 -2.93 -18.05 8.03
N THR A 28 -2.10 -17.56 8.96
CA THR A 28 -0.79 -18.12 9.26
C THR A 28 -0.85 -18.97 10.52
N LEU A 29 -0.27 -20.19 10.46
CA LEU A 29 -0.13 -21.05 11.63
C LEU A 29 0.81 -20.36 12.64
N LEU A 30 0.27 -19.96 13.78
CA LEU A 30 1.00 -19.25 14.82
C LEU A 30 1.49 -20.20 15.92
N ILE A 31 0.64 -21.14 16.33
CA ILE A 31 0.97 -22.11 17.38
C ILE A 31 0.45 -23.48 16.93
N LYS A 32 1.34 -24.47 16.88
CA LYS A 32 0.99 -25.83 16.50
C LYS A 32 0.32 -26.59 17.66
N ALA A 33 -0.62 -27.47 17.35
CA ALA A 33 -1.19 -28.40 18.32
C ALA A 33 -0.09 -29.16 19.07
N GLY A 34 -0.28 -29.38 20.37
CA GLY A 34 0.71 -29.99 21.26
C GLY A 34 1.74 -29.00 21.84
N THR A 35 1.74 -27.73 21.43
CA THR A 35 2.63 -26.72 22.00
C THR A 35 2.18 -26.36 23.42
N LYS A 36 3.11 -26.40 24.38
CA LYS A 36 2.90 -25.92 25.75
C LYS A 36 3.13 -24.41 25.82
N ILE A 37 2.14 -23.66 26.29
CA ILE A 37 2.22 -22.21 26.42
C ILE A 37 3.20 -21.83 27.54
N ASP A 38 4.24 -21.07 27.20
CA ASP A 38 5.23 -20.54 28.13
C ASP A 38 5.23 -19.01 28.18
N ASP A 39 6.07 -18.42 29.06
CA ASP A 39 6.18 -16.97 29.21
C ASP A 39 6.74 -16.28 27.96
N THR A 40 7.43 -17.02 27.08
CA THR A 40 8.00 -16.48 25.85
C THR A 40 6.90 -16.33 24.81
N ILE A 41 6.06 -17.35 24.62
CA ILE A 41 4.90 -17.31 23.73
C ILE A 41 3.94 -16.19 24.18
N LEU A 42 3.62 -16.11 25.47
CA LEU A 42 2.71 -15.07 25.98
C LEU A 42 3.28 -13.65 25.80
N ARG A 43 4.60 -13.46 25.96
CA ARG A 43 5.25 -12.17 25.70
C ARG A 43 5.24 -11.83 24.21
N ASN A 44 5.49 -12.82 23.35
CA ASN A 44 5.48 -12.63 21.90
C ASN A 44 4.08 -12.28 21.39
N LEU A 45 3.04 -12.98 21.84
CA LEU A 45 1.64 -12.63 21.51
C LEU A 45 1.32 -11.18 21.89
N LYS A 46 1.74 -10.74 23.09
CA LYS A 46 1.56 -9.35 23.54
C LYS A 46 2.39 -8.34 22.74
N SER A 47 3.64 -8.65 22.39
CA SER A 47 4.49 -7.76 21.60
C SER A 47 4.06 -7.65 20.14
N TRP A 48 3.34 -8.65 19.62
CA TRP A 48 2.76 -8.67 18.29
C TRP A 48 1.42 -7.93 18.18
N GLY A 49 0.95 -7.29 19.26
CA GLY A 49 -0.33 -6.58 19.26
C GLY A 49 -1.55 -7.49 19.32
N ILE A 50 -1.35 -8.79 19.57
CA ILE A 50 -2.43 -9.76 19.77
C ILE A 50 -2.95 -9.58 21.20
N THR A 51 -3.65 -8.47 21.44
CA THR A 51 -4.17 -8.07 22.77
C THR A 51 -5.54 -8.66 23.06
N LYS A 52 -6.29 -9.07 22.02
CA LYS A 52 -7.57 -9.78 22.13
C LYS A 52 -7.45 -11.16 21.50
N LEU A 53 -7.75 -12.21 22.26
CA LEU A 53 -7.71 -13.61 21.79
C LEU A 53 -8.74 -13.91 20.68
N ASN A 54 -9.62 -12.94 20.38
CA ASN A 54 -10.53 -12.95 19.24
C ASN A 54 -9.83 -12.69 17.89
N SER A 55 -8.50 -12.62 17.83
CA SER A 55 -7.74 -12.66 16.57
C SER A 55 -7.05 -14.01 16.35
N LEU A 56 -7.02 -14.85 17.37
CA LEU A 56 -6.56 -16.23 17.28
C LEU A 56 -7.75 -17.12 16.98
N TYR A 57 -7.64 -17.93 15.94
CA TYR A 57 -8.71 -18.85 15.56
C TYR A 57 -8.19 -20.22 15.19
N ILE A 58 -9.06 -21.20 15.32
CA ILE A 58 -8.85 -22.57 14.84
C ILE A 58 -9.55 -22.68 13.50
N LYS A 59 -8.85 -23.21 12.50
CA LYS A 59 -9.43 -23.55 11.21
C LYS A 59 -10.02 -24.96 11.31
N THR A 60 -11.33 -25.11 11.13
CA THR A 60 -11.96 -26.42 11.02
C THR A 60 -12.29 -26.73 9.56
N GLU A 61 -11.99 -27.95 9.13
CA GLU A 61 -12.50 -28.49 7.86
C GLU A 61 -13.81 -29.21 8.19
N LYS A 62 -14.93 -28.51 7.97
CA LYS A 62 -16.34 -28.88 8.17
C LYS A 62 -16.65 -30.21 8.90
N ASP A 63 -17.39 -30.07 10.00
CA ASP A 63 -18.43 -31.04 10.37
C ASP A 63 -19.82 -30.37 10.25
N GLU A 64 -20.56 -30.74 9.20
CA GLU A 64 -22.00 -30.59 9.13
C GLU A 64 -22.64 -31.60 10.08
N ASN A 65 -22.81 -31.23 11.35
CA ASN A 65 -23.89 -31.66 12.26
C ASN A 65 -23.54 -31.31 13.71
N ASN A 66 -24.03 -30.18 14.19
CA ASN A 66 -24.72 -30.13 15.48
C ASN A 66 -25.42 -28.77 15.65
N LYS A 67 -26.74 -28.80 15.63
CA LYS A 67 -27.55 -27.79 16.30
C LYS A 67 -27.25 -27.89 17.78
N ASN A 68 -26.67 -26.85 18.36
CA ASN A 68 -26.97 -26.46 19.73
C ASN A 68 -26.70 -24.96 19.88
N GLU A 69 -27.80 -24.23 20.01
CA GLU A 69 -27.82 -22.92 20.62
C GLU A 69 -27.31 -23.06 22.06
N GLU A 70 -26.15 -22.47 22.38
CA GLU A 70 -25.80 -22.19 23.76
C GLU A 70 -25.61 -20.68 23.95
N LEU A 71 -26.65 -20.13 24.56
CA LEU A 71 -26.74 -18.90 25.35
C LEU A 71 -25.39 -18.50 25.98
N ILE A 72 -24.86 -17.35 25.55
CA ILE A 72 -23.86 -16.64 26.34
C ILE A 72 -24.60 -15.66 27.23
N GLN A 73 -24.73 -16.03 28.51
CA GLN A 73 -25.14 -15.10 29.57
C GLN A 73 -24.13 -13.96 29.71
N PRO A 74 -24.56 -12.75 30.09
CA PRO A 74 -23.68 -11.61 30.31
C PRO A 74 -22.82 -11.85 31.54
N PHE A 75 -21.49 -11.80 31.40
CA PHE A 75 -20.62 -11.69 32.55
C PHE A 75 -20.70 -10.26 33.11
N GLU A 76 -21.43 -10.10 34.22
CA GLU A 76 -21.24 -8.98 35.12
C GLU A 76 -19.83 -9.04 35.71
N THR A 77 -19.05 -7.97 35.56
CA THR A 77 -17.97 -7.72 36.52
C THR A 77 -17.68 -6.23 36.67
N ALA A 78 -17.93 -5.77 37.90
CA ALA A 78 -17.32 -4.62 38.58
C ALA A 78 -17.46 -3.24 37.93
N VAL A 79 -18.58 -2.60 38.26
CA VAL A 79 -18.74 -1.14 38.27
C VAL A 79 -17.64 -0.50 39.13
N LYS A 80 -16.60 0.06 38.49
CA LYS A 80 -15.79 1.12 39.09
C LYS A 80 -16.34 2.47 38.63
N LYS A 81 -16.60 3.32 39.62
CA LYS A 81 -17.24 4.65 39.59
C LYS A 81 -17.09 5.43 38.28
N LYS A 82 -18.25 5.73 37.70
CA LYS A 82 -18.58 6.61 36.57
C LYS A 82 -17.77 7.91 36.53
N GLU A 83 -16.99 8.09 35.47
CA GLU A 83 -16.95 9.36 34.75
C GLU A 83 -18.00 9.29 33.64
N LYS A 84 -19.06 10.07 33.79
CA LYS A 84 -20.20 10.10 32.88
C LYS A 84 -19.82 10.98 31.68
N ILE A 85 -19.05 10.45 30.73
CA ILE A 85 -18.80 11.12 29.45
C ILE A 85 -20.05 10.90 28.60
N TYR A 86 -20.75 11.97 28.27
CA TYR A 86 -21.87 11.97 27.32
C TYR A 86 -21.33 11.58 25.94
N TYR A 87 -21.35 10.29 25.60
CA TYR A 87 -21.17 9.84 24.21
C TYR A 87 -22.46 10.18 23.46
N SER A 88 -22.44 11.25 22.66
CA SER A 88 -23.53 11.55 21.75
C SER A 88 -23.57 10.50 20.62
N LYS A 89 -24.73 10.27 20.01
CA LYS A 89 -24.90 9.29 18.92
C LYS A 89 -23.90 9.53 17.78
N GLU A 90 -23.61 10.81 17.52
CA GLU A 90 -22.67 11.28 16.51
C GLU A 90 -21.24 10.77 16.77
N LEU A 91 -20.78 10.81 18.02
CA LEU A 91 -19.44 10.31 18.38
C LEU A 91 -19.34 8.78 18.19
N PHE A 92 -20.42 8.06 18.49
CA PHE A 92 -20.49 6.62 18.23
C PHE A 92 -20.42 6.32 16.72
N ASP A 93 -21.16 7.07 15.91
CA ASP A 93 -21.18 6.90 14.45
C ASP A 93 -19.82 7.23 13.81
N ILE A 94 -19.12 8.27 14.27
CA ILE A 94 -17.76 8.60 13.79
C ILE A 94 -16.75 7.52 14.17
N LYS A 95 -16.80 7.01 15.42
CA LYS A 95 -15.97 5.88 15.86
C LYS A 95 -16.20 4.65 15.00
N LYS A 96 -17.47 4.33 14.75
CA LYS A 96 -17.85 3.21 13.89
C LYS A 96 -17.29 3.39 12.48
N LEU A 97 -17.44 4.58 11.89
CA LEU A 97 -16.89 4.90 10.58
C LEU A 97 -15.36 4.72 10.52
N PHE A 98 -14.64 5.14 11.55
CA PHE A 98 -13.18 4.95 11.63
C PHE A 98 -12.81 3.47 11.54
N PHE A 99 -13.40 2.61 12.38
CA PHE A 99 -13.06 1.19 12.40
C PHE A 99 -13.51 0.43 11.13
N GLU A 100 -14.66 0.79 10.56
CA GLU A 100 -15.09 0.25 9.27
C GLU A 100 -14.10 0.64 8.17
N SER A 101 -13.66 1.90 8.14
CA SER A 101 -12.69 2.37 7.15
C SER A 101 -11.33 1.70 7.32
N LEU A 102 -10.89 1.52 8.57
CA LEU A 102 -9.67 0.79 8.93
C LEU A 102 -9.69 -0.64 8.40
N GLN A 103 -10.80 -1.36 8.56
CA GLN A 103 -10.92 -2.73 8.06
C GLN A 103 -10.81 -2.84 6.53
N ASN A 104 -11.19 -1.79 5.79
CA ASN A 104 -11.15 -1.79 4.32
C ASN A 104 -9.75 -1.48 3.75
N VAL A 105 -8.89 -0.79 4.50
CA VAL A 105 -7.57 -0.36 3.99
C VAL A 105 -6.40 -1.15 4.58
N VAL A 106 -6.56 -1.69 5.80
CA VAL A 106 -5.46 -2.29 6.55
C VAL A 106 -5.05 -3.65 5.99
N SER A 107 -3.77 -3.75 5.68
CA SER A 107 -3.07 -4.99 5.33
C SER A 107 -1.61 -4.90 5.74
N GLU A 108 -1.08 -5.93 6.40
CA GLU A 108 0.35 -5.97 6.77
C GLU A 108 1.27 -5.94 5.54
N ALA A 109 0.78 -6.37 4.37
CA ALA A 109 1.51 -6.27 3.12
C ALA A 109 1.83 -4.82 2.72
N ARG A 110 1.06 -3.85 3.23
CA ARG A 110 1.20 -2.41 2.94
C ARG A 110 1.64 -1.60 4.14
N TYR A 111 1.24 -2.01 5.34
CA TYR A 111 1.49 -1.28 6.59
C TYR A 111 2.62 -1.90 7.43
N GLY A 112 3.16 -3.05 7.02
CA GLY A 112 4.00 -3.86 7.89
C GLY A 112 3.28 -4.13 9.21
N LEU A 113 3.97 -3.87 10.32
CA LEU A 113 3.44 -4.11 11.67
C LEU A 113 3.08 -2.81 12.42
N ILE A 114 3.04 -1.67 11.73
CA ILE A 114 2.92 -0.37 12.41
C ILE A 114 1.58 -0.18 13.11
N LEU A 115 0.53 -0.84 12.61
CA LEU A 115 -0.84 -0.76 13.12
C LEU A 115 -1.16 -1.84 14.16
N ASN A 116 -0.20 -2.72 14.50
CA ASN A 116 -0.40 -3.73 15.55
C ASN A 116 -0.25 -3.13 16.97
N SER A 117 -0.48 -1.84 17.12
CA SER A 117 -0.31 -1.10 18.37
C SER A 117 -1.62 -0.38 18.72
N ASP A 118 -2.27 -0.85 19.79
CA ASP A 118 -3.52 -0.26 20.28
C ASP A 118 -3.35 1.24 20.58
N THR A 119 -2.19 1.67 21.09
CA THR A 119 -1.92 3.08 21.35
C THR A 119 -1.86 3.92 20.08
N LYS A 120 -1.26 3.40 19.00
CA LYS A 120 -1.25 4.09 17.70
C LYS A 120 -2.63 4.14 17.07
N ILE A 121 -3.38 3.03 17.12
CA ILE A 121 -4.77 2.99 16.64
C ILE A 121 -5.62 4.01 17.39
N SER A 122 -5.55 4.03 18.73
CA SER A 122 -6.30 5.00 19.54
C SER A 122 -5.88 6.45 19.28
N TRP A 123 -4.60 6.71 19.01
CA TRP A 123 -4.13 8.04 18.63
C TRP A 123 -4.71 8.49 17.28
N LEU A 124 -4.68 7.62 16.27
CA LEU A 124 -5.29 7.85 14.95
C LEU A 124 -6.81 8.02 15.05
N GLU A 125 -7.49 7.20 15.84
CA GLU A 125 -8.92 7.30 16.10
C GLU A 125 -9.27 8.67 16.69
N ASN A 126 -8.52 9.14 17.69
CA ASN A 126 -8.74 10.44 18.30
C ASN A 126 -8.49 11.59 17.33
N LEU A 127 -7.45 11.50 16.48
CA LEU A 127 -7.21 12.49 15.43
C LEU A 127 -8.37 12.55 14.44
N PHE A 128 -8.84 11.38 13.99
CA PHE A 128 -9.97 11.26 13.06
C PHE A 128 -11.25 11.86 13.67
N ILE A 129 -11.60 11.45 14.91
CA ILE A 129 -12.73 11.99 15.64
C ILE A 129 -12.63 13.50 15.74
N SER A 130 -11.49 14.03 16.18
CA SER A 130 -11.32 15.47 16.36
C SER A 130 -11.49 16.25 15.06
N SER A 131 -11.15 15.66 13.93
CA SER A 131 -11.32 16.26 12.60
C SER A 131 -12.78 16.29 12.19
N LEU A 132 -13.52 15.20 12.45
CA LEU A 132 -14.93 15.04 12.08
C LEU A 132 -15.90 15.67 13.10
N LEU A 133 -15.42 16.28 14.19
CA LEU A 133 -16.26 17.14 15.03
C LEU A 133 -16.76 18.38 14.27
N ASN A 134 -16.06 18.78 13.19
CA ASN A 134 -16.60 19.73 12.24
C ASN A 134 -17.62 19.04 11.33
N THR A 135 -18.89 19.43 11.46
CA THR A 135 -20.01 18.80 10.75
C THR A 135 -19.89 18.94 9.22
N ASP A 136 -19.37 20.05 8.70
CA ASP A 136 -19.16 20.23 7.26
C ASP A 136 -18.17 19.21 6.70
N ILE A 137 -17.07 18.96 7.45
CA ILE A 137 -16.05 17.96 7.09
C ILE A 137 -16.65 16.55 7.13
N ALA A 138 -17.39 16.23 8.20
CA ALA A 138 -18.02 14.92 8.33
C ALA A 138 -19.01 14.63 7.19
N ILE A 139 -19.84 15.62 6.83
CA ILE A 139 -20.78 15.51 5.71
C ILE A 139 -20.02 15.35 4.39
N ALA A 140 -18.98 16.15 4.15
CA ALA A 140 -18.23 16.10 2.91
C ALA A 140 -17.51 14.76 2.71
N LEU A 141 -16.88 14.21 3.76
CA LEU A 141 -16.27 12.88 3.70
C LEU A 141 -17.31 11.77 3.48
N TYR A 142 -18.49 11.87 4.10
CA TYR A 142 -19.58 10.94 3.85
C TYR A 142 -20.09 11.01 2.40
N ASN A 143 -20.23 12.22 1.85
CA ASN A 143 -20.60 12.41 0.46
C ASN A 143 -19.54 11.87 -0.49
N LEU A 144 -18.25 12.07 -0.18
CA LEU A 144 -17.15 11.53 -0.97
C LEU A 144 -17.21 10.00 -0.97
N LYS A 145 -17.43 9.38 0.19
CA LYS A 145 -17.60 7.92 0.31
C LYS A 145 -18.73 7.39 -0.56
N ASN A 146 -19.86 8.12 -0.64
CA ASN A 146 -21.01 7.69 -1.44
C ASN A 146 -20.79 7.91 -2.93
N LYS A 147 -20.11 9.01 -3.32
CA LYS A 147 -19.85 9.38 -4.71
C LYS A 147 -18.75 8.53 -5.33
N ASP A 148 -17.62 8.43 -4.63
CA ASP A 148 -16.43 7.69 -5.04
C ASP A 148 -15.80 7.01 -3.81
N PRO A 149 -16.23 5.76 -3.50
CA PRO A 149 -15.68 5.00 -2.39
C PRO A 149 -14.16 4.84 -2.45
N TYR A 150 -13.57 4.78 -3.66
CA TYR A 150 -12.12 4.63 -3.81
C TYR A 150 -11.40 5.88 -3.29
N SER A 151 -11.78 7.07 -3.74
CA SER A 151 -11.15 8.32 -3.27
C SER A 151 -11.35 8.52 -1.76
N TYR A 152 -12.47 8.07 -1.20
CA TYR A 152 -12.66 8.06 0.25
C TYR A 152 -11.65 7.14 0.97
N TYR A 153 -11.52 5.89 0.54
CA TYR A 153 -10.59 4.95 1.19
C TYR A 153 -9.14 5.36 0.98
N HIS A 154 -8.80 5.94 -0.18
CA HIS A 154 -7.51 6.58 -0.45
C HIS A 154 -7.24 7.73 0.53
N THR A 155 -8.19 8.64 0.68
CA THR A 155 -8.12 9.74 1.65
C THR A 155 -7.91 9.24 3.08
N PHE A 156 -8.64 8.20 3.48
CA PHE A 156 -8.50 7.60 4.80
C PHE A 156 -7.12 6.92 4.97
N ASP A 157 -6.64 6.20 3.96
CA ASP A 157 -5.33 5.53 3.95
C ASP A 157 -4.18 6.54 4.03
N VAL A 158 -4.27 7.63 3.26
CA VAL A 158 -3.37 8.79 3.29
C VAL A 158 -3.41 9.48 4.66
N PHE A 159 -4.56 9.58 5.32
CA PHE A 159 -4.65 10.07 6.70
C PHE A 159 -3.91 9.18 7.69
N LEU A 160 -4.05 7.85 7.60
CA LEU A 160 -3.37 6.91 8.51
C LEU A 160 -1.85 6.97 8.35
N LEU A 161 -1.36 6.78 7.11
CA LEU A 161 0.08 6.81 6.81
C LEU A 161 0.66 8.21 7.00
N GLY A 162 -0.08 9.23 6.59
CA GLY A 162 0.19 10.66 6.75
C GLY A 162 0.49 11.04 8.18
N SER A 163 -0.46 10.77 9.06
CA SER A 163 -0.35 11.14 10.47
C SER A 163 0.85 10.46 11.14
N LEU A 164 1.04 9.16 10.89
CA LEU A 164 2.17 8.40 11.47
C LEU A 164 3.53 8.87 10.92
N LEU A 165 3.61 9.19 9.63
CA LEU A 165 4.87 9.68 9.04
C LEU A 165 5.18 11.12 9.48
N ALA A 166 4.17 11.98 9.58
CA ALA A 166 4.30 13.34 10.09
C ALA A 166 4.80 13.34 11.54
N GLU A 167 4.25 12.46 12.40
CA GLU A 167 4.74 12.26 13.77
C GLU A 167 6.20 11.78 13.79
N LYS A 168 6.54 10.75 12.99
CA LYS A 168 7.92 10.25 12.87
C LYS A 168 8.91 11.31 12.37
N CYS A 169 8.47 12.22 11.49
CA CYS A 169 9.30 13.29 10.94
C CYS A 169 9.37 14.53 11.83
N GLY A 170 8.59 14.60 12.91
CA GLY A 170 8.57 15.73 13.82
C GLY A 170 7.86 16.96 13.26
N ILE A 171 6.87 16.78 12.36
CA ILE A 171 6.01 17.87 11.90
C ILE A 171 5.35 18.52 13.13
N ARG A 172 5.49 19.84 13.25
CA ARG A 172 5.09 20.56 14.47
C ARG A 172 3.59 20.48 14.73
N ASP A 173 2.78 20.58 13.69
CA ASP A 173 1.33 20.52 13.77
C ASP A 173 0.78 19.31 13.00
N VAL A 174 0.96 18.12 13.59
CA VAL A 174 0.44 16.87 13.03
C VAL A 174 -1.09 16.90 12.89
N ARG A 175 -1.82 17.67 13.72
CA ARG A 175 -3.28 17.76 13.63
C ARG A 175 -3.70 18.49 12.36
N SER A 176 -3.06 19.63 12.07
CA SER A 176 -3.27 20.35 10.82
C SER A 176 -2.87 19.47 9.63
N PHE A 177 -1.72 18.80 9.69
CA PHE A 177 -1.29 17.90 8.62
C PHE A 177 -2.31 16.78 8.35
N ALA A 178 -2.78 16.12 9.40
CA ALA A 178 -3.78 15.06 9.32
C ALA A 178 -5.12 15.55 8.75
N MET A 179 -5.52 16.79 9.07
CA MET A 179 -6.67 17.44 8.44
C MET A 179 -6.45 17.65 6.94
N GLY A 180 -5.25 18.10 6.55
CA GLY A 180 -4.85 18.21 5.14
C GLY A 180 -4.94 16.87 4.40
N CYS A 181 -4.47 15.77 5.02
CA CYS A 181 -4.63 14.43 4.48
C CYS A 181 -6.10 14.06 4.24
N LEU A 182 -7.00 14.37 5.18
CA LEU A 182 -8.43 14.06 5.04
C LEU A 182 -9.14 14.92 3.98
N LEU A 183 -8.59 16.10 3.67
CA LEU A 183 -9.24 17.06 2.77
C LEU A 183 -8.57 17.19 1.41
N HIS A 184 -7.39 16.58 1.19
CA HIS A 184 -6.61 16.80 -0.03
C HIS A 184 -7.41 16.54 -1.31
N ASP A 185 -8.25 15.49 -1.30
CA ASP A 185 -9.05 15.05 -2.43
C ASP A 185 -10.52 15.51 -2.36
N ILE A 186 -10.89 16.38 -1.42
CA ILE A 186 -12.30 16.72 -1.17
C ILE A 186 -12.97 17.42 -2.36
N GLY A 187 -12.19 18.13 -3.18
CA GLY A 187 -12.69 18.80 -4.38
C GLY A 187 -13.15 17.85 -5.47
N LYS A 188 -12.89 16.54 -5.37
CA LYS A 188 -13.49 15.52 -6.25
C LYS A 188 -15.01 15.48 -6.15
N LEU A 189 -15.59 16.00 -5.07
CA LEU A 189 -17.04 16.17 -4.94
C LEU A 189 -17.64 17.01 -6.07
N ASP A 190 -16.89 18.01 -6.56
CA ASP A 190 -17.32 18.94 -7.60
C ASP A 190 -16.93 18.51 -9.02
N ILE A 191 -16.21 17.39 -9.17
CA ILE A 191 -15.93 16.78 -10.49
C ILE A 191 -17.15 15.99 -10.96
N ASP A 192 -17.49 16.09 -12.25
CA ASP A 192 -18.60 15.35 -12.83
C ASP A 192 -18.43 13.82 -12.65
N ASN A 193 -19.54 13.11 -12.38
CA ASN A 193 -19.50 11.68 -12.09
C ASN A 193 -19.11 10.83 -13.30
N GLU A 194 -19.53 11.20 -14.52
CA GLU A 194 -19.16 10.47 -15.74
C GLU A 194 -17.67 10.62 -16.01
N LEU A 195 -17.14 11.82 -15.76
CA LEU A 195 -15.72 12.09 -15.87
C LEU A 195 -14.88 11.38 -14.80
N LEU A 196 -15.30 11.44 -13.54
CA LEU A 196 -14.58 10.86 -12.41
C LEU A 196 -14.46 9.32 -12.52
N HIS A 197 -15.48 8.67 -13.08
CA HIS A 197 -15.54 7.22 -13.24
C HIS A 197 -15.32 6.76 -14.68
N LYS A 198 -14.80 7.62 -15.55
CA LYS A 198 -14.57 7.29 -16.95
C LYS A 198 -13.62 6.10 -17.07
N GLU A 199 -14.06 5.07 -17.78
CA GLU A 199 -13.20 3.94 -18.13
C GLU A 199 -12.34 4.29 -19.36
N GLY A 200 -11.03 4.04 -19.28
CA GLY A 200 -10.07 4.32 -20.35
C GLY A 200 -9.31 5.64 -20.20
N ALA A 201 -8.65 6.07 -21.27
CA ALA A 201 -7.82 7.28 -21.26
C ALA A 201 -8.67 8.56 -21.23
N LEU A 202 -8.22 9.52 -20.42
CA LEU A 202 -8.76 10.88 -20.40
C LEU A 202 -8.16 11.67 -21.56
N SER A 203 -8.99 12.46 -22.25
CA SER A 203 -8.50 13.51 -23.13
C SER A 203 -7.79 14.60 -22.32
N LYS A 204 -7.02 15.45 -22.98
CA LYS A 204 -6.33 16.56 -22.31
C LYS A 204 -7.31 17.46 -21.53
N ALA A 205 -8.43 17.85 -22.14
CA ALA A 205 -9.42 18.71 -21.48
C ALA A 205 -10.09 18.02 -20.27
N GLU A 206 -10.34 16.72 -20.35
CA GLU A 206 -10.88 15.93 -19.25
C GLU A 206 -9.87 15.79 -18.10
N PHE A 207 -8.60 15.60 -18.44
CA PHE A 207 -7.51 15.59 -17.47
C PHE A 207 -7.34 16.96 -16.80
N ASP A 208 -7.32 18.04 -17.58
CA ASP A 208 -7.25 19.42 -17.08
C ASP A 208 -8.42 19.73 -16.13
N GLU A 209 -9.62 19.18 -16.38
CA GLU A 209 -10.77 19.31 -15.48
C GLU A 209 -10.60 18.52 -14.19
N ILE A 210 -10.13 17.26 -14.25
CA ILE A 210 -9.84 16.46 -13.05
C ILE A 210 -8.79 17.13 -12.17
N GLN A 211 -7.76 17.76 -12.75
CA GLN A 211 -6.73 18.47 -11.99
C GLN A 211 -7.29 19.60 -11.11
N LYS A 212 -8.43 20.19 -11.49
CA LYS A 212 -9.08 21.27 -10.73
C LYS A 212 -9.65 20.82 -9.39
N HIS A 213 -9.72 19.52 -9.07
CA HIS A 213 -10.13 19.08 -7.73
C HIS A 213 -9.27 19.71 -6.62
N THR A 214 -8.01 20.04 -6.89
CA THR A 214 -7.14 20.79 -5.97
C THR A 214 -7.72 22.18 -5.66
N LEU A 215 -8.20 22.89 -6.68
CA LEU A 215 -8.81 24.21 -6.56
C LEU A 215 -10.22 24.13 -5.96
N TYR A 216 -11.03 23.16 -6.39
CA TYR A 216 -12.36 22.92 -5.82
C TYR A 216 -12.28 22.56 -4.33
N GLY A 217 -11.21 21.85 -3.91
CA GLY A 217 -10.94 21.59 -2.50
C GLY A 217 -10.70 22.87 -1.70
N ILE A 218 -9.95 23.83 -2.27
CA ILE A 218 -9.76 25.15 -1.65
C ILE A 218 -11.05 25.94 -1.61
N ASP A 219 -11.83 25.95 -2.69
CA ASP A 219 -13.13 26.63 -2.74
C ASP A 219 -14.09 26.07 -1.68
N PHE A 220 -14.14 24.75 -1.51
CA PHE A 220 -14.89 24.08 -0.46
C PHE A 220 -14.44 24.58 0.93
N ILE A 221 -13.14 24.58 1.21
CA ILE A 221 -12.60 25.00 2.51
C ILE A 221 -12.94 26.47 2.82
N VAL A 222 -12.81 27.36 1.83
CA VAL A 222 -13.12 28.79 1.98
C VAL A 222 -14.62 28.98 2.21
N LYS A 223 -15.46 28.32 1.42
CA LYS A 223 -16.93 28.40 1.51
C LYS A 223 -17.44 27.96 2.89
N HIS A 224 -16.88 26.90 3.44
CA HIS A 224 -17.25 26.34 4.75
C HIS A 224 -16.43 26.93 5.91
N LYS A 225 -15.55 27.92 5.65
CA LYS A 225 -14.73 28.61 6.66
C LYS A 225 -13.84 27.67 7.49
N ILE A 226 -13.33 26.61 6.87
CA ILE A 226 -12.48 25.57 7.50
C ILE A 226 -10.99 25.96 7.33
N ILE A 227 -10.65 27.23 7.53
CA ILE A 227 -9.32 27.75 7.20
C ILE A 227 -8.30 27.26 8.23
N GLY A 228 -7.16 26.74 7.75
CA GLY A 228 -6.06 26.30 8.62
C GLY A 228 -4.72 26.19 7.88
N PRO A 229 -3.62 25.85 8.58
CA PRO A 229 -2.28 25.74 7.98
C PRO A 229 -2.15 24.65 6.90
N PHE A 230 -3.17 23.80 6.74
CA PHE A 230 -3.21 22.70 5.78
C PHE A 230 -3.67 23.10 4.36
N LEU A 231 -3.97 24.37 4.10
CA LEU A 231 -4.42 24.80 2.76
C LEU A 231 -3.43 24.42 1.66
N ASP A 232 -2.13 24.61 1.89
CA ASP A 232 -1.09 24.25 0.91
C ASP A 232 -1.07 22.75 0.62
N ILE A 233 -1.35 21.93 1.63
CA ILE A 233 -1.46 20.47 1.48
C ILE A 233 -2.59 20.14 0.49
N VAL A 234 -3.75 20.77 0.66
CA VAL A 234 -4.91 20.52 -0.20
C VAL A 234 -4.68 21.03 -1.62
N LYS A 235 -4.12 22.23 -1.78
CA LYS A 235 -3.90 22.81 -3.11
C LYS A 235 -2.77 22.12 -3.89
N TYR A 236 -1.67 21.77 -3.22
CA TYR A 236 -0.40 21.44 -3.88
C TYR A 236 0.04 19.98 -3.73
N HIS A 237 -0.79 19.07 -3.22
CA HIS A 237 -0.39 17.66 -3.04
C HIS A 237 0.02 16.94 -4.34
N HIS A 238 -0.38 17.46 -5.50
CA HIS A 238 0.04 16.99 -6.82
C HIS A 238 1.24 17.73 -7.42
N GLU A 239 1.79 18.73 -6.73
CA GLU A 239 3.05 19.36 -7.12
C GLU A 239 4.23 18.40 -6.94
N ARG A 240 5.27 18.56 -7.75
CA ARG A 240 6.44 17.67 -7.79
C ARG A 240 7.73 18.48 -7.76
N LEU A 241 8.79 17.94 -7.17
CA LEU A 241 10.05 18.68 -6.99
C LEU A 241 10.65 19.21 -8.31
N ASP A 242 10.41 18.52 -9.43
CA ASP A 242 10.87 18.90 -10.77
C ASP A 242 9.99 19.96 -11.46
N GLY A 243 8.86 20.36 -10.87
CA GLY A 243 7.92 21.32 -11.44
C GLY A 243 6.98 20.73 -12.48
N THR A 244 6.93 19.40 -12.61
CA THR A 244 5.99 18.72 -13.55
C THR A 244 4.59 18.51 -12.97
N GLY A 245 4.36 18.96 -11.73
CA GLY A 245 3.08 18.85 -11.06
C GLY A 245 2.11 19.98 -11.40
N TYR A 246 1.02 20.05 -10.63
CA TYR A 246 -0.08 21.00 -10.78
C TYR A 246 -0.65 21.36 -9.39
N PRO A 247 -1.40 22.47 -9.25
CA PRO A 247 -1.92 23.38 -10.29
C PRO A 247 -0.95 24.46 -10.80
N ASP A 248 0.08 24.82 -10.05
CA ASP A 248 0.88 26.02 -10.29
C ASP A 248 2.29 25.69 -10.85
N GLY A 249 2.69 24.42 -10.86
CA GLY A 249 3.98 23.96 -11.41
C GLY A 249 5.17 24.33 -10.50
N LEU A 250 4.93 24.33 -9.19
CA LEU A 250 5.90 24.71 -8.17
C LEU A 250 7.10 23.74 -8.17
N LYS A 251 8.29 24.27 -7.86
CA LYS A 251 9.53 23.48 -7.79
C LYS A 251 9.96 23.28 -6.35
N GLY A 252 10.89 22.33 -6.15
CA GLY A 252 11.29 21.84 -4.84
C GLY A 252 11.34 22.91 -3.73
N GLU A 253 12.08 23.99 -3.92
CA GLU A 253 12.23 25.06 -2.91
C GLU A 253 10.95 25.81 -2.55
N ASP A 254 9.98 25.88 -3.46
CA ASP A 254 8.67 26.52 -3.25
C ASP A 254 7.68 25.61 -2.52
N LEU A 255 7.97 24.31 -2.44
CA LEU A 255 7.13 23.32 -1.76
C LEU A 255 7.49 23.21 -0.28
N THR A 256 6.47 23.34 0.58
CA THR A 256 6.60 23.12 2.02
C THR A 256 6.98 21.66 2.34
N GLU A 257 7.57 21.43 3.52
CA GLU A 257 7.91 20.07 3.96
C GLU A 257 6.66 19.18 4.03
N GLU A 258 5.52 19.74 4.43
CA GLU A 258 4.22 19.07 4.47
C GLU A 258 3.76 18.63 3.08
N VAL A 259 3.83 19.50 2.07
CA VAL A 259 3.42 19.14 0.70
C VAL A 259 4.32 18.04 0.13
N ARG A 260 5.64 18.15 0.32
CA ARG A 260 6.60 17.12 -0.13
C ARG A 260 6.35 15.78 0.55
N LEU A 261 6.05 15.79 1.85
CA LEU A 261 5.72 14.59 2.63
C LEU A 261 4.41 13.96 2.14
N LEU A 262 3.36 14.76 1.92
CA LEU A 262 2.08 14.25 1.44
C LEU A 262 2.20 13.64 0.04
N GLY A 263 2.93 14.28 -0.89
CA GLY A 263 3.06 13.77 -2.27
C GLY A 263 3.64 12.34 -2.34
N VAL A 264 4.53 11.98 -1.41
CA VAL A 264 5.05 10.60 -1.26
C VAL A 264 3.96 9.65 -0.77
N ILE A 265 3.19 10.06 0.23
CA ILE A 265 2.16 9.21 0.86
C ILE A 265 0.98 9.01 -0.07
N ASP A 266 0.52 10.07 -0.72
CA ASP A 266 -0.51 10.07 -1.74
C ASP A 266 -0.14 9.06 -2.85
N THR A 267 1.08 9.17 -3.39
CA THR A 267 1.55 8.25 -4.43
C THR A 267 1.66 6.81 -3.92
N TYR A 268 2.21 6.60 -2.71
CA TYR A 268 2.31 5.25 -2.13
C TYR A 268 0.93 4.61 -1.92
N SER A 269 -0.03 5.37 -1.40
CA SER A 269 -1.40 4.91 -1.17
C SER A 269 -2.05 4.54 -2.50
N ALA A 270 -1.98 5.43 -3.50
CA ALA A 270 -2.55 5.19 -4.83
C ALA A 270 -1.97 3.96 -5.54
N LEU A 271 -0.68 3.66 -5.34
CA LEU A 271 0.00 2.49 -5.92
C LEU A 271 -0.37 1.17 -5.22
N THR A 272 -0.61 1.21 -3.90
CA THR A 272 -0.75 0.01 -3.08
C THR A 272 -2.18 -0.29 -2.65
N LEU A 273 -3.10 0.67 -2.76
CA LEU A 273 -4.50 0.48 -2.46
C LEU A 273 -5.21 -0.13 -3.68
N GLN A 274 -6.01 -1.17 -3.44
CA GLN A 274 -6.74 -1.88 -4.49
C GLN A 274 -7.74 -0.96 -5.20
N ARG A 275 -7.76 -1.03 -6.54
CA ARG A 275 -8.77 -0.38 -7.39
C ARG A 275 -9.68 -1.44 -8.01
N ALA A 276 -10.88 -1.04 -8.45
CA ALA A 276 -11.80 -1.95 -9.14
C ALA A 276 -11.23 -2.52 -10.45
N TYR A 277 -10.41 -1.71 -11.14
CA TYR A 277 -9.92 -2.00 -12.50
C TYR A 277 -8.41 -2.26 -12.58
N ARG A 278 -7.70 -2.29 -11.43
CA ARG A 278 -6.25 -2.46 -11.37
C ARG A 278 -5.84 -3.14 -10.08
N GLU A 279 -5.01 -4.16 -10.19
CA GLU A 279 -4.38 -4.79 -9.03
C GLU A 279 -3.43 -3.82 -8.31
N ALA A 280 -3.49 -3.84 -6.98
CA ALA A 280 -2.57 -3.12 -6.14
C ALA A 280 -1.12 -3.61 -6.34
N PHE A 281 -0.17 -2.67 -6.40
CA PHE A 281 1.24 -3.06 -6.36
C PHE A 281 1.64 -3.54 -4.96
N PRO A 282 2.53 -4.56 -4.88
CA PRO A 282 3.21 -4.86 -3.63
C PRO A 282 4.00 -3.66 -3.11
N ALA A 283 4.06 -3.49 -1.79
CA ALA A 283 4.75 -2.35 -1.16
C ALA A 283 6.22 -2.20 -1.60
N LYS A 284 6.93 -3.33 -1.78
CA LYS A 284 8.30 -3.32 -2.32
C LYS A 284 8.38 -2.61 -3.67
N LYS A 285 7.40 -2.87 -4.54
CA LYS A 285 7.34 -2.32 -5.90
C LYS A 285 7.00 -0.83 -5.88
N ALA A 286 6.07 -0.43 -5.00
CA ALA A 286 5.76 0.98 -4.81
C ALA A 286 7.00 1.78 -4.37
N PHE A 287 7.85 1.23 -3.49
CA PHE A 287 9.10 1.89 -3.11
C PHE A 287 10.13 1.95 -4.22
N GLU A 288 10.30 0.91 -5.03
CA GLU A 288 11.17 0.96 -6.21
C GLU A 288 10.77 2.11 -7.16
N LEU A 289 9.46 2.29 -7.38
CA LEU A 289 8.93 3.36 -8.22
C LEU A 289 9.16 4.76 -7.61
N LEU A 290 8.95 4.91 -6.30
CA LEU A 290 9.19 6.17 -5.61
C LEU A 290 10.68 6.54 -5.61
N LEU A 291 11.56 5.58 -5.35
CA LEU A 291 13.01 5.77 -5.33
C LEU A 291 13.58 6.06 -6.74
N SER A 292 13.07 5.39 -7.77
CA SER A 292 13.49 5.65 -9.17
C SER A 292 13.04 7.02 -9.68
N LYS A 293 11.98 7.60 -9.10
CA LYS A 293 11.48 8.96 -9.41
C LYS A 293 11.99 10.01 -8.42
N GLY A 294 13.25 9.90 -7.99
CA GLY A 294 13.86 10.79 -6.99
C GLY A 294 14.00 12.26 -7.40
N ASN A 295 13.77 12.60 -8.67
CA ASN A 295 13.63 13.97 -9.13
C ASN A 295 12.23 14.56 -8.88
N LYS A 296 11.20 13.72 -8.71
CA LYS A 296 9.81 14.13 -8.47
C LYS A 296 9.45 14.16 -6.99
N PHE A 297 10.05 13.27 -6.20
CA PHE A 297 9.74 13.04 -4.79
C PHE A 297 10.95 13.29 -3.90
N ASP A 298 10.70 13.81 -2.70
CA ASP A 298 11.76 13.97 -1.71
C ASP A 298 12.10 12.62 -1.09
N ILE A 299 13.25 12.07 -1.51
CA ILE A 299 13.74 10.75 -1.09
C ILE A 299 13.90 10.64 0.43
N LYS A 300 14.10 11.76 1.15
CA LYS A 300 14.08 11.78 2.62
C LYS A 300 12.79 11.18 3.16
N TYR A 301 11.63 11.57 2.63
CA TYR A 301 10.32 11.09 3.11
C TYR A 301 10.02 9.67 2.62
N VAL A 302 10.49 9.28 1.43
CA VAL A 302 10.41 7.90 0.95
C VAL A 302 11.14 6.95 1.91
N ILE A 303 12.38 7.29 2.28
CA ILE A 303 13.17 6.51 3.25
C ILE A 303 12.49 6.50 4.62
N LYS A 304 11.97 7.64 5.09
CA LYS A 304 11.25 7.70 6.38
C LYS A 304 10.01 6.82 6.40
N LEU A 305 9.29 6.72 5.28
CA LEU A 305 8.14 5.83 5.13
C LEU A 305 8.57 4.36 5.15
N MET A 306 9.63 3.99 4.42
CA MET A 306 10.22 2.64 4.47
C MET A 306 10.64 2.25 5.89
N GLU A 307 11.33 3.15 6.61
CA GLU A 307 11.71 2.97 8.01
C GLU A 307 10.52 2.97 8.98
N LEU A 308 9.39 3.58 8.61
CA LEU A 308 8.17 3.55 9.42
C LEU A 308 7.54 2.17 9.31
N ILE A 309 7.32 1.68 8.08
CA ILE A 309 6.59 0.43 7.82
C ILE A 309 7.47 -0.82 7.82
N ASN A 310 8.79 -0.64 7.83
CA ASN A 310 9.81 -1.68 7.84
C ASN A 310 9.72 -2.64 6.65
N ILE A 311 9.39 -2.09 5.48
CA ILE A 311 9.40 -2.78 4.19
C ILE A 311 10.38 -2.05 3.29
N TYR A 312 11.19 -2.82 2.58
CA TYR A 312 12.28 -2.30 1.77
C TYR A 312 12.36 -3.10 0.46
N PRO A 313 12.78 -2.48 -0.66
CA PRO A 313 12.95 -3.18 -1.93
C PRO A 313 14.15 -4.13 -1.90
N THR A 314 14.17 -5.08 -2.84
CA THR A 314 15.32 -5.97 -3.07
C THR A 314 16.59 -5.15 -3.32
N SER A 315 17.74 -5.70 -2.95
CA SER A 315 19.07 -5.08 -3.06
C SER A 315 19.32 -3.91 -2.09
N SER A 316 18.34 -3.56 -1.24
CA SER A 316 18.57 -2.60 -0.15
C SER A 316 19.63 -3.10 0.82
N ILE A 317 20.56 -2.21 1.19
CA ILE A 317 21.49 -2.42 2.30
C ILE A 317 20.91 -1.79 3.56
N VAL A 318 20.87 -2.58 4.62
CA VAL A 318 20.27 -2.22 5.90
C VAL A 318 21.21 -2.57 7.06
N ASN A 319 21.10 -1.83 8.16
CA ASN A 319 21.67 -2.19 9.44
C ASN A 319 20.65 -3.05 10.21
N LEU A 320 21.15 -4.04 10.94
CA LEU A 320 20.37 -4.89 11.82
C LEU A 320 20.51 -4.44 13.29
N SER A 321 19.57 -4.84 14.13
CA SER A 321 19.55 -4.50 15.56
C SER A 321 20.73 -5.10 16.35
N ASN A 322 21.38 -6.14 15.81
CA ASN A 322 22.57 -6.76 16.39
C ASN A 322 23.90 -6.13 15.90
N GLY A 323 23.84 -4.96 15.25
CA GLY A 323 25.00 -4.20 14.77
C GLY A 323 25.57 -4.67 13.43
N LYS A 324 25.03 -5.74 12.85
CA LYS A 324 25.46 -6.26 11.55
C LYS A 324 24.84 -5.48 10.40
N LYS A 325 25.42 -5.63 9.20
CA LYS A 325 24.86 -5.12 7.94
C LYS A 325 24.39 -6.27 7.07
N ALA A 326 23.30 -6.07 6.35
CA ALA A 326 22.79 -7.06 5.43
C ALA A 326 22.24 -6.42 4.16
N ARG A 327 22.25 -7.19 3.06
CA ARG A 327 21.56 -6.90 1.83
C ARG A 327 20.23 -7.66 1.80
N ILE A 328 19.17 -7.03 1.35
CA ILE A 328 17.89 -7.70 1.09
C ILE A 328 18.01 -8.48 -0.21
N ARG A 329 17.95 -9.81 -0.11
CA ARG A 329 18.04 -10.70 -1.27
C ARG A 329 16.68 -10.94 -1.90
N TYR A 330 15.63 -11.04 -1.10
CA TYR A 330 14.29 -11.34 -1.59
C TYR A 330 13.20 -10.87 -0.62
N VAL A 331 12.07 -10.46 -1.19
CA VAL A 331 10.89 -9.96 -0.46
C VAL A 331 9.65 -10.64 -1.02
N HIS A 332 8.97 -11.42 -0.18
CA HIS A 332 7.67 -12.02 -0.50
C HIS A 332 6.58 -10.95 -0.52
N ASP A 333 5.71 -10.96 -1.53
CA ASP A 333 4.65 -9.94 -1.66
C ASP A 333 3.62 -10.01 -0.52
N ASN A 334 3.36 -11.21 0.01
CA ASN A 334 2.43 -11.43 1.11
C ASN A 334 3.02 -11.19 2.51
N GLN A 335 4.36 -11.21 2.63
CA GLN A 335 5.07 -11.00 3.91
C GLN A 335 6.30 -10.09 3.72
N PRO A 336 6.10 -8.85 3.23
CA PRO A 336 7.21 -8.00 2.82
C PRO A 336 8.03 -7.45 4.01
N TYR A 337 7.52 -7.58 5.24
CA TYR A 337 8.18 -7.17 6.48
C TYR A 337 9.13 -8.24 7.06
N PHE A 338 9.18 -9.45 6.46
CA PHE A 338 10.15 -10.51 6.78
C PHE A 338 11.01 -10.90 5.56
N PRO A 339 11.87 -9.98 5.06
CA PRO A 339 12.74 -10.27 3.93
C PRO A 339 13.77 -11.37 4.21
N ILE A 340 14.24 -12.00 3.13
CA ILE A 340 15.44 -12.83 3.12
C ILE A 340 16.65 -11.92 2.97
N LEU A 341 17.63 -12.10 3.84
CA LEU A 341 18.81 -11.26 3.98
C LEU A 341 20.09 -12.04 3.67
N GLU A 342 21.07 -11.35 3.10
CA GLU A 342 22.47 -11.77 2.99
C GLU A 342 23.33 -10.88 3.88
N GLU A 343 24.00 -11.45 4.89
CA GLU A 343 24.86 -10.69 5.80
C GLU A 343 26.16 -10.26 5.11
N LEU A 344 26.41 -8.94 5.05
CA LEU A 344 27.55 -8.39 4.31
C LEU A 344 28.89 -8.79 4.95
N GLY A 345 29.85 -9.19 4.10
CA GLY A 345 31.14 -9.71 4.54
C GLY A 345 31.11 -11.19 4.93
N THR A 346 29.97 -11.87 4.72
CA THR A 346 29.80 -13.31 4.92
C THR A 346 29.01 -13.91 3.76
N SER A 347 28.99 -15.23 3.62
CA SER A 347 28.08 -15.93 2.69
C SER A 347 26.76 -16.37 3.35
N LYS A 348 26.41 -15.79 4.52
CA LYS A 348 25.27 -16.24 5.31
C LYS A 348 23.97 -15.61 4.80
N VAL A 349 23.06 -16.46 4.33
CA VAL A 349 21.70 -16.07 3.90
C VAL A 349 20.67 -16.60 4.89
N TYR A 350 19.75 -15.76 5.34
CA TYR A 350 18.69 -16.14 6.27
C TYR A 350 17.50 -15.19 6.20
N GLN A 351 16.31 -15.70 6.51
CA GLN A 351 15.13 -14.87 6.73
C GLN A 351 15.20 -14.19 8.10
N LEU A 352 14.68 -12.97 8.22
CA LEU A 352 14.51 -12.36 9.54
C LEU A 352 13.69 -13.28 10.45
N PRO A 353 14.13 -13.49 11.70
CA PRO A 353 13.47 -14.43 12.58
C PRO A 353 12.11 -13.88 13.03
N LEU A 354 11.07 -14.72 12.95
CA LEU A 354 9.69 -14.38 13.32
C LEU A 354 9.52 -13.97 14.80
N ASN A 355 10.50 -14.30 15.66
CA ASN A 355 10.52 -13.89 17.06
C ASN A 355 11.13 -12.49 17.29
N PHE A 356 11.49 -11.76 16.23
CA PHE A 356 12.08 -10.41 16.28
C PHE A 356 13.37 -10.32 17.11
N SER A 357 14.05 -11.43 17.36
CA SER A 357 15.36 -11.44 18.04
C SER A 357 16.41 -10.62 17.28
N VAL A 358 16.24 -10.50 15.96
CA VAL A 358 16.97 -9.58 15.10
C VAL A 358 15.95 -8.86 14.23
N THR A 359 16.07 -7.54 14.11
CA THR A 359 15.22 -6.69 13.26
C THR A 359 16.07 -5.78 12.40
N ILE A 360 15.47 -5.18 11.38
CA ILE A 360 16.11 -4.10 10.62
C ILE A 360 16.02 -2.83 11.48
N SER A 361 17.16 -2.22 11.75
CA SER A 361 17.26 -1.01 12.58
C SER A 361 17.26 0.26 11.75
N ARG A 362 17.88 0.23 10.56
CA ARG A 362 18.04 1.42 9.73
C ARG A 362 18.32 1.08 8.27
N PHE A 363 17.76 1.87 7.35
CA PHE A 363 18.14 1.86 5.93
C PHE A 363 19.49 2.54 5.71
N VAL A 364 20.38 1.93 4.93
CA VAL A 364 21.69 2.50 4.61
C VAL A 364 21.69 3.09 3.21
N LYS A 365 21.39 2.25 2.21
CA LYS A 365 21.31 2.64 0.82
C LYS A 365 20.53 1.60 0.04
N TRP A 366 19.99 2.00 -1.10
CA TRP A 366 19.45 1.08 -2.08
C TRP A 366 20.40 1.12 -3.26
N ASP A 367 21.30 0.13 -3.28
CA ASP A 367 22.03 -0.13 -4.50
C ASP A 367 21.02 -0.83 -5.41
N GLN A 368 20.81 -0.31 -6.62
CA GLN A 368 20.31 -1.15 -7.70
C GLN A 368 21.41 -2.17 -8.00
N VAL A 369 21.57 -3.17 -7.13
CA VAL A 369 22.37 -4.34 -7.44
C VAL A 369 21.54 -5.09 -8.45
N VAL A 370 21.78 -4.75 -9.72
CA VAL A 370 21.77 -5.73 -10.80
C VAL A 370 22.76 -6.81 -10.38
N ASP A 371 22.34 -8.06 -10.44
CA ASP A 371 23.21 -9.17 -10.12
C ASP A 371 24.31 -9.23 -11.19
N ASN A 372 25.47 -8.61 -10.92
CA ASN A 372 26.61 -8.57 -11.84
C ASN A 372 27.30 -9.95 -12.00
N SER A 373 26.54 -11.05 -11.97
CA SER A 373 27.02 -12.38 -12.31
C SER A 373 26.77 -12.65 -13.80
N GLU A 374 27.77 -12.21 -14.58
CA GLU A 374 28.06 -12.57 -15.97
C GLU A 374 27.00 -12.21 -17.04
N ASP A 375 27.35 -11.17 -17.82
CA ASP A 375 26.68 -10.64 -19.04
C ASP A 375 25.57 -9.58 -18.82
N ASP A 376 25.98 -8.47 -18.20
CA ASP A 376 25.21 -7.27 -17.81
C ASP A 376 24.58 -6.43 -18.95
N SER A 377 24.59 -6.90 -20.20
CA SER A 377 23.82 -6.24 -21.28
C SER A 377 22.42 -6.83 -21.47
N ILE A 378 22.19 -8.03 -20.91
CA ILE A 378 20.96 -8.79 -21.07
C ILE A 378 19.91 -8.39 -20.02
N ASP A 379 20.29 -8.09 -18.77
CA ASP A 379 19.32 -7.95 -17.67
C ASP A 379 18.47 -6.66 -17.69
N LYS A 380 19.02 -5.51 -18.13
CA LYS A 380 18.19 -4.32 -18.35
C LYS A 380 17.25 -4.49 -19.53
N LYS A 381 17.74 -5.12 -20.60
CA LYS A 381 16.92 -5.49 -21.75
C LYS A 381 15.86 -6.50 -21.33
N GLU A 382 16.14 -7.41 -20.43
CA GLU A 382 15.19 -8.39 -19.92
C GLU A 382 14.11 -7.75 -19.05
N ILE A 383 14.47 -6.74 -18.25
CA ILE A 383 13.49 -5.96 -17.49
C ILE A 383 12.61 -5.14 -18.44
N TYR A 384 13.21 -4.41 -19.40
CA TYR A 384 12.43 -3.70 -20.43
C TYR A 384 11.60 -4.65 -21.29
N TRP A 385 12.10 -5.87 -21.52
CA TRP A 385 11.44 -6.95 -22.25
C TRP A 385 10.18 -7.39 -21.53
N ASN A 386 10.28 -7.68 -20.23
CA ASN A 386 9.13 -8.10 -19.43
C ASN A 386 8.05 -7.01 -19.38
N TYR A 387 8.45 -5.74 -19.30
CA TYR A 387 7.50 -4.62 -19.37
C TYR A 387 6.90 -4.46 -20.76
N PHE A 388 7.71 -4.52 -21.81
CA PHE A 388 7.26 -4.43 -23.19
C PHE A 388 6.25 -5.55 -23.53
N SER A 389 6.60 -6.81 -23.24
CA SER A 389 5.73 -7.97 -23.48
C SER A 389 4.41 -7.84 -22.71
N ALA A 390 4.47 -7.51 -21.41
CA ALA A 390 3.27 -7.33 -20.60
C ALA A 390 2.38 -6.17 -21.09
N SER A 391 2.97 -5.05 -21.52
CA SER A 391 2.23 -3.91 -22.06
C SER A 391 1.57 -4.22 -23.42
N VAL A 392 2.22 -5.02 -24.28
CA VAL A 392 1.62 -5.48 -25.55
C VAL A 392 0.45 -6.44 -25.29
N ILE A 393 0.62 -7.39 -24.36
CA ILE A 393 -0.42 -8.36 -24.01
C ILE A 393 -1.63 -7.65 -23.39
N SER A 394 -1.39 -6.78 -22.41
CA SER A 394 -2.44 -6.02 -21.70
C SER A 394 -3.07 -4.87 -22.51
N GLY A 395 -2.49 -4.52 -23.67
CA GLY A 395 -3.00 -3.48 -24.55
C GLY A 395 -2.60 -2.04 -24.17
N ASN A 396 -1.69 -1.86 -23.22
CA ASN A 396 -1.12 -0.54 -22.88
C ASN A 396 -0.06 -0.11 -23.91
N MET A 397 -0.51 0.37 -25.07
CA MET A 397 0.38 0.68 -26.18
C MET A 397 1.32 1.87 -25.93
N GLU A 398 0.97 2.80 -25.05
CA GLU A 398 1.86 3.92 -24.69
C GLU A 398 3.09 3.43 -23.91
N GLU A 399 2.89 2.58 -22.90
CA GLU A 399 4.00 1.92 -22.21
C GLU A 399 4.75 0.97 -23.14
N ALA A 400 4.03 0.22 -23.98
CA ALA A 400 4.66 -0.68 -24.94
C ALA A 400 5.62 0.07 -25.89
N VAL A 401 5.21 1.24 -26.40
CA VAL A 401 6.07 2.07 -27.26
C VAL A 401 7.27 2.63 -26.49
N ASN A 402 7.09 3.05 -25.24
CA ASN A 402 8.19 3.53 -24.41
C ASN A 402 9.26 2.44 -24.17
N PHE A 403 8.83 1.23 -23.80
CA PHE A 403 9.76 0.12 -23.60
C PHE A 403 10.33 -0.44 -24.91
N TYR A 404 9.56 -0.41 -26.01
CA TYR A 404 10.05 -0.71 -27.34
C TYR A 404 11.20 0.22 -27.74
N ASN A 405 11.07 1.53 -27.54
CA ASN A 405 12.13 2.49 -27.84
C ASN A 405 13.39 2.24 -26.99
N LEU A 406 13.23 1.89 -25.71
CA LEU A 406 14.34 1.55 -24.82
C LEU A 406 15.02 0.21 -25.18
N LEU A 407 14.26 -0.76 -25.71
CA LEU A 407 14.79 -2.05 -26.17
C LEU A 407 15.53 -1.95 -27.49
N THR A 408 15.09 -1.03 -28.35
CA THR A 408 15.57 -0.88 -29.73
C THR A 408 16.63 0.21 -29.89
N GLU A 409 16.89 1.00 -28.84
CA GLU A 409 17.92 2.04 -28.84
C GLU A 409 19.29 1.47 -29.27
N GLY A 410 19.81 1.96 -30.39
CA GLY A 410 21.11 1.57 -30.93
C GLY A 410 21.16 0.21 -31.66
N LEU A 411 20.04 -0.46 -31.89
CA LEU A 411 19.98 -1.71 -32.66
C LEU A 411 19.77 -1.47 -34.16
N GLU A 412 20.38 -2.32 -35.00
CA GLU A 412 20.06 -2.39 -36.43
C GLU A 412 18.68 -3.04 -36.66
N ILE A 413 18.00 -2.66 -37.74
CA ILE A 413 16.64 -3.13 -38.08
C ILE A 413 16.52 -4.67 -38.05
N ASN A 414 17.54 -5.39 -38.53
CA ASN A 414 17.54 -6.86 -38.51
C ASN A 414 17.56 -7.42 -37.09
N ASN A 415 18.29 -6.78 -36.17
CA ASN A 415 18.37 -7.19 -34.77
C ASN A 415 17.11 -6.80 -34.00
N ILE A 416 16.47 -5.67 -34.33
CA ILE A 416 15.16 -5.30 -33.78
C ILE A 416 14.11 -6.37 -34.13
N PHE A 417 14.11 -6.84 -35.39
CA PHE A 417 13.15 -7.84 -35.81
C PHE A 417 13.37 -9.20 -35.11
N ILE A 418 14.62 -9.66 -34.99
CA ILE A 418 14.93 -10.95 -34.37
C ILE A 418 14.81 -10.88 -32.84
N ASP A 419 15.45 -9.91 -32.20
CA ASP A 419 15.62 -9.91 -30.74
C ASP A 419 14.40 -9.36 -30.00
N VAL A 420 13.55 -8.58 -30.67
CA VAL A 420 12.38 -7.95 -30.06
C VAL A 420 11.07 -8.50 -30.62
N ILE A 421 10.93 -8.60 -31.94
CA ILE A 421 9.64 -8.93 -32.56
C ILE A 421 9.42 -10.45 -32.61
N VAL A 422 10.38 -11.21 -33.14
CA VAL A 422 10.30 -12.68 -33.18
C VAL A 422 10.26 -13.24 -31.76
N ARG A 423 11.06 -12.68 -30.85
CA ARG A 423 11.04 -13.04 -29.44
C ARG A 423 9.66 -12.83 -28.79
N LEU A 424 8.92 -11.79 -29.18
CA LEU A 424 7.64 -11.43 -28.56
C LEU A 424 6.55 -12.37 -29.05
N ILE A 425 6.60 -12.73 -30.32
CA ILE A 425 5.72 -13.73 -30.92
C ILE A 425 5.90 -15.07 -30.19
N ILE A 426 7.15 -15.51 -29.99
CA ILE A 426 7.45 -16.76 -29.28
C ILE A 426 6.95 -16.72 -27.82
N ASP A 427 7.14 -15.60 -27.12
CA ASP A 427 6.69 -15.44 -25.73
C ASP A 427 5.15 -15.53 -25.62
N ILE A 428 4.42 -14.86 -26.52
CA ILE A 428 2.95 -14.91 -26.55
C ILE A 428 2.45 -16.32 -26.88
N GLU A 429 3.04 -16.98 -27.88
CA GLU A 429 2.68 -18.36 -28.24
C GLU A 429 2.95 -19.33 -27.09
N THR A 430 4.08 -19.15 -26.38
CA THR A 430 4.44 -19.97 -25.21
C THR A 430 3.44 -19.78 -24.08
N LYS A 431 3.09 -18.52 -23.75
CA LYS A 431 2.08 -18.20 -22.73
C LYS A 431 0.70 -18.76 -23.07
N LYS A 432 0.33 -18.82 -24.35
CA LYS A 432 -0.90 -19.49 -24.78
C LYS A 432 -0.83 -21.01 -24.58
N LEU A 433 0.29 -21.64 -24.94
CA LEU A 433 0.49 -23.08 -24.75
C LEU A 433 0.46 -23.47 -23.26
N GLU A 434 0.94 -22.59 -22.39
CA GLU A 434 0.92 -22.76 -20.93
C GLU A 434 -0.45 -22.44 -20.31
N GLY A 435 -1.40 -21.93 -21.08
CA GLY A 435 -2.76 -21.60 -20.64
C GLY A 435 -2.87 -20.24 -19.92
N GLU A 436 -1.84 -19.40 -20.00
CA GLU A 436 -1.85 -18.04 -19.45
C GLU A 436 -2.62 -17.05 -20.33
N LEU A 437 -2.81 -17.36 -21.62
CA LEU A 437 -3.54 -16.54 -22.58
C LEU A 437 -4.64 -17.33 -23.30
N SER A 438 -5.78 -16.68 -23.53
CA SER A 438 -6.83 -17.18 -24.42
C SER A 438 -6.45 -16.98 -25.89
N THR A 439 -7.13 -17.71 -26.79
CA THR A 439 -7.00 -17.52 -28.25
C THR A 439 -7.35 -16.10 -28.70
N GLY A 440 -8.23 -15.39 -27.97
CA GLY A 440 -8.58 -14.00 -28.26
C GLY A 440 -7.46 -13.04 -27.88
N GLU A 441 -6.86 -13.21 -26.70
CA GLU A 441 -5.77 -12.36 -26.21
C GLU A 441 -4.50 -12.49 -27.05
N GLU A 442 -4.18 -13.70 -27.52
CA GLU A 442 -3.10 -13.91 -28.49
C GLU A 442 -3.37 -13.18 -29.81
N HIS A 443 -4.60 -13.30 -30.35
CA HIS A 443 -4.96 -12.64 -31.60
C HIS A 443 -4.82 -11.12 -31.50
N ASP A 444 -5.32 -10.54 -30.41
CA ASP A 444 -5.24 -9.10 -30.15
C ASP A 444 -3.78 -8.64 -29.96
N ALA A 445 -2.95 -9.44 -29.28
CA ALA A 445 -1.53 -9.16 -29.14
C ALA A 445 -0.82 -9.15 -30.50
N PHE A 446 -1.12 -10.08 -31.42
CA PHE A 446 -0.56 -10.07 -32.77
C PHE A 446 -1.00 -8.87 -33.61
N ILE A 447 -2.26 -8.42 -33.47
CA ILE A 447 -2.70 -7.16 -34.10
C ILE A 447 -1.88 -5.99 -33.60
N ARG A 448 -1.67 -5.90 -32.28
CA ARG A 448 -0.86 -4.84 -31.66
C ARG A 448 0.59 -4.85 -32.12
N ILE A 449 1.19 -6.03 -32.30
CA ILE A 449 2.54 -6.17 -32.88
C ILE A 449 2.59 -5.64 -34.30
N LYS A 450 1.61 -6.00 -35.14
CA LYS A 450 1.53 -5.49 -36.51
C LYS A 450 1.45 -3.96 -36.53
N ASP A 451 0.62 -3.37 -35.68
CA ASP A 451 0.46 -1.91 -35.61
C ASP A 451 1.72 -1.22 -35.06
N LEU A 452 2.42 -1.85 -34.11
CA LEU A 452 3.70 -1.39 -33.60
C LEU A 452 4.77 -1.36 -34.71
N LEU A 453 4.81 -2.37 -35.57
CA LEU A 453 5.72 -2.44 -36.72
C LEU A 453 5.41 -1.39 -37.79
N VAL A 454 4.13 -1.24 -38.16
CA VAL A 454 3.70 -0.29 -39.20
C VAL A 454 3.98 1.16 -38.80
N ASN A 455 3.85 1.48 -37.51
CA ASN A 455 4.03 2.84 -37.02
C ASN A 455 5.49 3.23 -36.75
N ASN A 456 6.39 2.25 -36.54
CA ASN A 456 7.77 2.52 -36.14
C ASN A 456 8.85 2.12 -37.20
N LEU A 457 8.49 1.41 -38.28
CA LEU A 457 9.43 1.08 -39.38
C LEU A 457 9.37 2.10 -40.54
N LYS A 458 9.62 3.39 -40.26
CA LYS A 458 9.80 4.42 -41.30
C LYS A 458 11.25 4.80 -41.52
#